data_AF-A0A7C6VEX8-F1
#
_entry.id   AF-A0A7C6VEX8-F1
#
_cell.length_a   1.000
_cell.length_b   1.000
_cell.length_c   1.000
_cell.angle_alpha   90.00
_cell.angle_beta   90.00
_cell.angle_gamma   90.00
#
_symmetry.space_group_name_H-M   'P 1'
#
loop_
_entity.id
_entity.type
_entity.pdbx_description
1 polymer ?
#
loop_
_entity_poly.entity_id
_entity_poly.type
_entity_poly.pdbx_seq_one_letter_code
_entity_poly.pdbx_strand_id
1 'polypeptide(L)'
;MDSKGFIENFAHQVQCYRDLLQLARRKKDILVAGKVQELDKLLGVEQALLLRARQLEEERLSLLEGVGAELNMDPGELTREHLFSCLTGEEREEAGRLEAELREILAQLQEENQLNQQLIQQALDFIEFSRGLLSGIDGHILDKKA
;
A
#
# COMPACT_ATOMS: atom_id res chain seq x y z
N MET A 1 14.77 -20.78 16.83
CA MET A 1 14.14 -19.82 15.91
C MET A 1 14.33 -20.32 14.49
N ASP A 2 13.28 -20.33 13.66
CA ASP A 2 13.44 -20.44 12.20
C ASP A 2 13.87 -19.07 11.64
N SER A 3 15.15 -18.74 11.81
CA SER A 3 15.75 -17.48 11.37
C SER A 3 15.63 -17.29 9.86
N LYS A 4 15.71 -18.39 9.11
CA LYS A 4 15.59 -18.42 7.66
C LYS A 4 14.16 -18.07 7.20
N GLY A 5 13.14 -18.69 7.80
CA GLY A 5 11.75 -18.37 7.50
C GLY A 5 11.40 -16.90 7.76
N PHE A 6 12.00 -16.29 8.79
CA PHE A 6 11.82 -14.88 9.09
C PHE A 6 12.42 -13.93 8.04
N ILE A 7 13.66 -14.20 7.60
CA ILE A 7 14.31 -13.41 6.54
C ILE A 7 13.58 -13.57 5.22
N GLU A 8 13.16 -14.80 4.87
CA GLU A 8 12.38 -15.06 3.67
C GLU A 8 11.03 -14.33 3.68
N ASN A 9 10.35 -14.29 4.84
CA ASN A 9 9.12 -13.51 5.00
C ASN A 9 9.36 -12.02 4.73
N PHE A 10 10.42 -11.42 5.31
CA PHE A 10 10.75 -10.02 5.03
C PHE A 10 11.09 -9.76 3.57
N ALA A 11 11.85 -10.63 2.92
CA ALA A 11 12.15 -10.50 1.49
C ALA A 11 10.87 -10.53 0.64
N HIS A 12 9.92 -11.41 0.97
CA HIS A 12 8.62 -11.45 0.30
C HIS A 12 7.77 -10.20 0.56
N GLN A 13 7.79 -9.67 1.79
CA GLN A 13 7.11 -8.41 2.11
C GLN A 13 7.69 -7.26 1.29
N VAL A 14 9.02 -7.11 1.26
CA VAL A 14 9.71 -6.09 0.44
C VAL A 14 9.26 -6.19 -1.02
N GLN A 15 9.27 -7.38 -1.61
CA GLN A 15 8.86 -7.56 -3.00
C GLN A 15 7.38 -7.18 -3.21
N CYS A 16 6.48 -7.65 -2.34
CA CYS A 16 5.05 -7.37 -2.44
C CYS A 16 4.75 -5.86 -2.36
N TYR A 17 5.37 -5.15 -1.41
CA TYR A 17 5.20 -3.71 -1.26
C TYR A 17 5.87 -2.91 -2.38
N ARG A 18 6.98 -3.41 -2.96
CA ARG A 18 7.60 -2.83 -4.16
C ARG A 18 6.64 -2.89 -5.35
N ASP A 19 5.94 -4.01 -5.52
CA ASP A 19 4.95 -4.18 -6.59
C ASP A 19 3.73 -3.26 -6.36
N LEU A 20 3.26 -3.11 -5.11
CA LEU A 20 2.22 -2.15 -4.77
C LEU A 20 2.65 -0.70 -5.07
N LEU A 21 3.88 -0.32 -4.75
CA LEU A 21 4.43 1.00 -5.09
C LEU A 21 4.46 1.25 -6.60
N GLN A 22 4.82 0.24 -7.40
CA GLN A 22 4.76 0.35 -8.86
C GLN A 22 3.33 0.53 -9.36
N LEU A 23 2.35 -0.16 -8.77
CA LEU A 23 0.94 0.05 -9.11
C LEU A 23 0.46 1.45 -8.72
N ALA A 24 0.83 1.96 -7.54
CA ALA A 24 0.48 3.31 -7.12
C ALA A 24 1.03 4.36 -8.10
N ARG A 25 2.29 4.21 -8.55
CA ARG A 25 2.87 5.08 -9.59
C ARG A 25 2.14 4.97 -10.93
N ARG A 26 1.81 3.77 -11.36
CA ARG A 26 1.05 3.56 -12.61
C ARG A 26 -0.37 4.11 -12.53
N LYS A 27 -0.99 4.06 -11.35
CA LYS A 27 -2.32 4.62 -11.08
C LYS A 27 -2.33 6.12 -11.32
N LYS A 28 -1.28 6.83 -10.90
CA LYS A 28 -1.07 8.25 -11.21
C LYS A 28 -1.11 8.52 -12.71
N ASP A 29 -0.35 7.77 -13.50
CA ASP A 29 -0.30 7.94 -14.96
C ASP A 29 -1.67 7.72 -15.62
N ILE A 30 -2.40 6.69 -15.17
CA ILE A 30 -3.75 6.36 -15.65
C ILE A 30 -4.75 7.46 -15.29
N LEU A 31 -4.69 7.99 -14.05
CA LEU A 31 -5.55 9.06 -13.57
C LEU A 31 -5.32 10.35 -14.35
N VAL A 32 -4.06 10.74 -14.55
CA VAL A 32 -3.69 11.91 -15.36
C VAL A 32 -4.17 11.77 -16.81
N ALA A 33 -4.11 10.55 -17.36
CA ALA A 33 -4.60 10.26 -18.72
C ALA A 33 -6.13 10.08 -18.82
N GLY A 34 -6.86 10.09 -17.70
CA GLY A 34 -8.32 9.92 -17.68
C GLY A 34 -8.82 8.54 -18.14
N LYS A 35 -7.98 7.50 -18.08
CA LYS A 35 -8.27 6.18 -18.66
C LYS A 35 -8.97 5.23 -17.68
N VAL A 36 -10.25 5.47 -17.43
CA VAL A 36 -11.05 4.72 -16.42
C VAL A 36 -11.03 3.20 -16.62
N GLN A 37 -11.06 2.70 -17.87
CA GLN A 37 -10.99 1.24 -18.12
C GLN A 37 -9.65 0.61 -17.74
N GLU A 38 -8.54 1.35 -17.83
CA GLU A 38 -7.23 0.85 -17.38
C GLU A 38 -7.13 0.87 -15.86
N LEU A 39 -7.85 1.79 -15.19
CA LEU A 39 -7.93 1.88 -13.74
C LEU A 39 -8.58 0.62 -13.14
N ASP A 40 -9.70 0.15 -13.70
CA ASP A 40 -10.37 -1.06 -13.21
C ASP A 40 -9.47 -2.30 -13.23
N LYS A 41 -8.67 -2.47 -14.29
CA LYS A 41 -7.71 -3.57 -14.39
C LYS A 41 -6.61 -3.44 -13.34
N LEU A 42 -6.11 -2.23 -13.11
CA LEU A 42 -5.10 -1.96 -12.09
C LEU A 42 -5.63 -2.29 -10.69
N LEU A 43 -6.86 -1.90 -10.37
CA LEU A 43 -7.49 -2.18 -9.08
C LEU A 43 -7.60 -3.68 -8.81
N GLY A 44 -7.87 -4.50 -9.83
CA GLY A 44 -7.90 -5.96 -9.68
C GLY A 44 -6.55 -6.56 -9.29
N VAL A 45 -5.45 -6.06 -9.87
CA VAL A 45 -4.08 -6.48 -9.50
C VAL A 45 -3.71 -5.97 -8.11
N GLU A 46 -4.09 -4.72 -7.79
CA GLU A 46 -3.88 -4.11 -6.48
C GLU A 46 -4.54 -4.94 -5.36
N GLN A 47 -5.80 -5.39 -5.56
CA GLN A 47 -6.50 -6.25 -4.60
C GLN A 47 -5.80 -7.59 -4.37
N ALA A 48 -5.27 -8.22 -5.41
CA ALA A 48 -4.55 -9.49 -5.28
C ALA A 48 -3.25 -9.32 -4.46
N LEU A 49 -2.51 -8.23 -4.69
CA LEU A 49 -1.32 -7.91 -3.90
C LEU A 49 -1.66 -7.56 -2.45
N LEU A 50 -2.74 -6.83 -2.19
CA LEU A 50 -3.19 -6.54 -0.82
C LEU A 50 -3.55 -7.82 -0.05
N LEU A 51 -4.18 -8.80 -0.72
CA LEU A 51 -4.43 -10.10 -0.12
C LEU A 51 -3.12 -10.83 0.21
N ARG A 52 -2.13 -10.79 -0.69
CA ARG A 52 -0.81 -11.38 -0.44
C ARG A 52 -0.08 -10.69 0.71
N ALA A 53 -0.12 -9.36 0.76
CA ALA A 53 0.47 -8.57 1.84
C ALA A 53 -0.14 -8.96 3.21
N ARG A 54 -1.46 -9.16 3.26
CA ARG A 54 -2.14 -9.64 4.46
C ARG A 54 -1.66 -11.04 4.88
N GLN A 55 -1.55 -11.98 3.94
CA GLN A 55 -1.04 -13.32 4.24
C GLN A 55 0.39 -13.28 4.78
N LEU A 56 1.26 -12.46 4.16
CA LEU A 56 2.64 -12.29 4.62
C LEU A 56 2.70 -11.69 6.03
N GLU A 57 1.77 -10.82 6.40
CA GLU A 57 1.67 -10.27 7.75
C GLU A 57 1.20 -11.32 8.77
N GLU A 58 0.22 -12.14 8.40
CA GLU A 58 -0.23 -13.27 9.22
C GLU A 58 0.91 -14.30 9.44
N GLU A 59 1.68 -14.60 8.39
CA GLU A 59 2.90 -15.42 8.46
C GLU A 59 3.93 -14.79 9.40
N ARG A 60 4.16 -13.47 9.30
CA ARG A 60 5.10 -12.75 10.18
C ARG A 60 4.69 -12.85 11.64
N LEU A 61 3.41 -12.61 11.95
CA LEU A 61 2.89 -12.71 13.31
C LEU A 61 3.07 -14.11 13.90
N SER A 62 2.82 -15.16 13.11
CA SER A 62 3.04 -16.55 13.55
C SER A 62 4.53 -16.84 13.85
N LEU A 63 5.44 -16.30 13.04
CA LEU A 63 6.88 -16.41 13.30
C LEU A 63 7.28 -15.67 14.59
N LEU A 64 6.69 -14.51 14.87
CA LEU A 64 6.91 -13.76 16.11
C LEU A 64 6.40 -14.53 17.34
N GLU A 65 5.25 -15.18 17.27
CA GLU A 65 4.75 -16.04 18.36
C GLU A 65 5.73 -17.16 18.69
N GLY A 66 6.33 -17.78 17.67
CA GLY A 66 7.39 -18.78 17.86
C GLY A 66 8.61 -18.23 18.58
N VAL A 67 9.05 -17.00 18.26
CA VAL A 67 10.16 -16.32 18.94
C VAL A 67 9.81 -15.99 20.40
N GLY A 68 8.60 -15.50 20.66
CA GLY A 68 8.12 -15.22 22.02
C GLY A 68 8.14 -16.45 22.90
N ALA A 69 7.67 -17.58 22.38
CA ALA A 69 7.71 -18.86 23.08
C ALA A 69 9.14 -19.30 23.42
N GLU A 70 10.10 -19.13 22.50
CA GLU A 70 11.52 -19.45 22.76
C GLU A 70 12.16 -18.53 23.80
N LEU A 71 11.79 -17.25 23.82
CA LEU A 71 12.30 -16.26 24.75
C LEU A 71 11.54 -16.20 26.08
N ASN A 72 10.47 -16.99 26.25
CA ASN A 72 9.51 -16.90 27.37
C ASN A 72 8.95 -15.49 27.55
N MET A 73 8.63 -14.81 26.44
CA MET A 73 8.08 -13.46 26.40
C MET A 73 6.70 -13.48 25.76
N ASP A 74 5.83 -12.56 26.21
CA ASP A 74 4.56 -12.32 25.53
C ASP A 74 4.83 -11.72 24.14
N PRO A 75 4.13 -12.16 23.07
CA PRO A 75 4.26 -11.57 21.73
C PRO A 75 4.11 -10.05 21.69
N GLY A 76 3.31 -9.46 22.60
CA GLY A 76 3.13 -8.01 22.71
C GLY A 76 4.34 -7.26 23.30
N GLU A 77 5.26 -7.96 23.95
CA GLU A 77 6.49 -7.41 24.54
C GLU A 77 7.73 -7.63 23.67
N LEU A 78 7.59 -8.41 22.59
CA LEU A 78 8.67 -8.61 21.63
C LEU A 78 9.04 -7.30 20.95
N THR A 79 10.33 -7.00 20.95
CA THR A 79 10.87 -5.85 20.25
C THR A 79 11.77 -6.31 19.12
N ARG A 80 12.12 -5.36 18.25
CA ARG A 80 13.13 -5.56 17.22
C ARG A 80 14.43 -6.11 17.79
N GLU A 81 14.88 -5.58 18.93
CA GLU A 81 16.13 -6.01 19.57
C GLU A 81 16.05 -7.47 20.03
N HIS A 82 14.91 -7.89 20.58
CA HIS A 82 14.67 -9.27 20.97
C HIS A 82 14.76 -10.20 19.74
N LEU A 83 14.11 -9.85 18.63
CA LEU A 83 14.19 -10.60 17.37
C LEU A 83 15.61 -10.69 16.82
N PHE A 84 16.31 -9.56 16.77
CA PHE A 84 17.65 -9.48 16.22
C PHE A 84 18.68 -10.21 17.10
N SER A 85 18.39 -10.39 18.40
CA SER A 85 19.24 -11.15 19.31
C SER A 85 19.30 -12.65 18.97
N CYS A 86 18.25 -13.18 18.33
CA CYS A 86 18.15 -14.58 17.93
C CYS A 86 18.81 -14.89 16.58
N LEU A 87 19.23 -13.85 15.84
CA LEU A 87 19.87 -13.97 14.53
C LEU A 87 21.40 -13.99 14.64
N THR A 88 22.05 -14.72 13.74
CA THR A 88 23.51 -14.64 13.54
C THR A 88 23.91 -13.27 12.96
N GLY A 89 25.21 -12.97 12.93
CA GLY A 89 25.71 -11.67 12.44
C GLY A 89 25.29 -11.36 11.00
N GLU A 90 25.40 -12.33 10.10
CA GLU A 90 25.02 -12.19 8.68
C GLU A 90 23.50 -12.06 8.50
N GLU A 91 22.74 -12.91 9.18
CA GLU A 91 21.27 -12.87 9.19
C GLU A 91 20.73 -11.54 9.72
N ARG A 92 21.34 -11.01 10.78
CA ARG A 92 20.99 -9.71 11.36
C ARG A 92 21.24 -8.57 10.40
N GLU A 93 22.35 -8.61 9.67
CA GLU A 93 22.67 -7.60 8.66
C GLU A 93 21.65 -7.63 7.52
N GLU A 94 21.31 -8.82 7.03
CA GLU A 94 20.32 -8.99 5.96
C GLU A 94 18.92 -8.55 6.40
N ALA A 95 18.45 -9.02 7.57
CA ALA A 95 17.17 -8.60 8.12
C ALA A 95 17.10 -7.07 8.32
N GLY A 96 18.20 -6.45 8.77
CA GLY A 96 18.30 -5.00 8.90
C GLY A 96 18.22 -4.26 7.56
N ARG A 97 18.84 -4.78 6.51
CA ARG A 97 18.73 -4.23 5.15
C ARG A 97 17.30 -4.30 4.62
N LEU A 98 16.67 -5.48 4.72
CA LEU A 98 15.30 -5.69 4.26
C LEU A 98 14.30 -4.83 5.03
N GLU A 99 14.46 -4.69 6.34
CA GLU A 99 13.61 -3.81 7.16
C GLU A 99 13.74 -2.34 6.75
N ALA A 100 14.97 -1.87 6.52
CA ALA A 100 15.22 -0.49 6.07
C ALA A 100 14.60 -0.23 4.69
N GLU A 101 14.78 -1.17 3.76
CA GLU A 101 14.18 -1.10 2.44
C GLU A 101 12.65 -1.08 2.49
N LEU A 102 12.05 -1.99 3.26
CA LEU A 102 10.59 -2.04 3.43
C LEU A 102 10.05 -0.72 3.96
N ARG A 103 10.74 -0.12 4.94
CA ARG A 103 10.36 1.18 5.52
C ARG A 103 10.39 2.29 4.48
N GLU A 104 11.41 2.32 3.62
CA GLU A 104 11.51 3.29 2.53
C GLU A 104 10.38 3.11 1.51
N ILE A 105 10.11 1.86 1.08
CA ILE A 105 9.04 1.55 0.14
C ILE A 105 7.68 1.98 0.70
N LEU A 106 7.40 1.70 1.97
CA LEU A 106 6.15 2.08 2.62
C LEU A 106 5.95 3.60 2.67
N ALA A 107 7.02 4.35 2.98
CA ALA A 107 6.97 5.81 2.97
C ALA A 107 6.63 6.36 1.57
N GLN A 108 7.32 5.87 0.53
CA GLN A 108 7.03 6.26 -0.85
C GLN A 108 5.62 5.87 -1.29
N LEU A 109 5.15 4.68 -0.89
CA LEU A 109 3.80 4.20 -1.21
C LEU A 109 2.73 5.09 -0.59
N GLN A 110 2.94 5.56 0.64
CA GLN A 110 2.04 6.50 1.30
C GLN A 110 1.94 7.82 0.54
N GLU A 111 3.08 8.37 0.10
CA GLU A 111 3.12 9.61 -0.70
C GLU A 111 2.37 9.46 -2.03
N GLU A 112 2.63 8.39 -2.80
CA GLU A 112 1.96 8.14 -4.08
C GLU A 112 0.44 7.91 -3.90
N ASN A 113 0.05 7.21 -2.84
CA ASN A 113 -1.38 7.01 -2.53
C ASN A 113 -2.09 8.32 -2.18
N GLN A 114 -1.44 9.18 -1.39
CA GLN A 114 -2.00 10.50 -1.07
C GLN A 114 -2.15 11.37 -2.33
N LEU A 115 -1.17 11.36 -3.22
CA LEU A 115 -1.23 12.06 -4.49
C LEU A 115 -2.37 11.53 -5.38
N ASN A 116 -2.50 10.21 -5.50
CA ASN A 116 -3.57 9.58 -6.27
C ASN A 116 -4.96 9.92 -5.70
N GLN A 117 -5.10 9.98 -4.38
CA GLN A 117 -6.35 10.39 -3.74
C GLN A 117 -6.71 11.85 -4.08
N GLN A 118 -5.72 12.74 -4.09
CA GLN A 118 -5.93 14.14 -4.51
C GLN A 118 -6.35 14.25 -5.98
N LEU A 119 -5.71 13.50 -6.89
CA LEU A 119 -6.07 13.48 -8.31
C LEU A 119 -7.51 12.99 -8.52
N ILE A 120 -7.91 11.93 -7.81
CA ILE A 120 -9.28 11.41 -7.86
C ILE A 120 -10.26 12.48 -7.36
N GLN A 121 -9.97 13.13 -6.24
CA GLN A 121 -10.84 14.16 -5.68
C GLN A 121 -11.02 15.33 -6.65
N GLN A 122 -9.93 15.82 -7.25
CA GLN A 122 -9.99 16.90 -8.25
C GLN A 122 -10.84 16.52 -9.46
N ALA A 123 -10.74 15.28 -9.94
CA ALA A 123 -11.57 14.79 -11.04
C ALA A 123 -13.07 14.75 -10.67
N LEU A 124 -13.40 14.33 -9.44
CA LEU A 124 -14.76 14.33 -8.92
C LEU A 124 -15.32 15.75 -8.78
N ASP A 125 -14.54 16.67 -8.20
CA ASP A 125 -14.93 18.08 -8.03
C ASP A 125 -15.23 18.74 -9.38
N PHE A 126 -14.41 18.45 -10.41
CA PHE A 126 -14.65 18.94 -11.77
C PHE A 126 -15.96 18.38 -12.37
N ILE A 127 -16.24 17.09 -12.16
CA ILE A 127 -17.50 16.48 -12.61
C ILE A 127 -18.69 17.16 -11.91
N GLU A 128 -18.63 17.38 -10.60
CA GLU A 128 -19.70 18.04 -9.85
C GLU A 128 -19.93 19.48 -10.30
N PHE A 129 -18.85 20.23 -10.51
CA PHE A 129 -18.90 21.59 -11.07
C PHE A 129 -19.55 21.59 -12.46
N SER A 130 -19.13 20.69 -13.36
CA SER A 130 -19.67 20.61 -14.71
C SER A 130 -21.17 20.25 -14.72
N ARG A 131 -21.60 19.37 -13.81
CA ARG A 131 -23.02 19.05 -13.60
C ARG A 131 -23.80 20.27 -13.12
N GLY A 132 -23.25 21.03 -12.17
CA GLY A 132 -23.84 22.28 -11.68
C GLY A 132 -24.08 23.29 -12.79
N LEU A 133 -23.09 23.48 -13.67
CA LEU A 133 -23.22 24.35 -14.85
C LEU A 133 -24.35 23.91 -15.77
N LEU A 134 -24.42 22.62 -16.12
CA LEU A 134 -25.48 22.09 -16.99
C LEU A 134 -26.87 22.28 -16.36
N SER A 135 -27.03 22.00 -15.06
CA SER A 135 -28.30 22.20 -14.35
C SER A 135 -28.71 23.68 -14.20
N GLY A 136 -27.74 24.60 -14.17
CA GLY A 136 -28.01 26.04 -14.09
C GLY A 136 -28.40 26.68 -15.43
N ILE A 137 -28.08 26.05 -16.55
CA ILE A 137 -28.36 26.57 -17.91
C ILE A 137 -29.85 26.40 -18.29
N ASP A 138 -30.53 25.38 -17.77
CA ASP A 138 -31.94 25.12 -18.09
C ASP A 138 -32.93 26.12 -17.44
N GLY A 139 -32.50 26.88 -16.42
CA GLY A 139 -33.37 27.77 -15.65
C GLY A 139 -33.57 29.19 -16.21
N HIS A 140 -32.75 29.65 -17.16
CA HIS A 140 -32.77 31.05 -17.63
C HIS A 140 -32.99 31.27 -19.13
N ILE A 141 -33.14 30.20 -19.92
CA ILE A 141 -33.34 30.32 -21.38
C ILE A 141 -34.82 30.20 -21.79
N LEU A 142 -35.71 29.70 -20.92
CA LEU A 142 -37.14 29.52 -21.25
C LEU A 142 -38.05 30.71 -20.91
N ASP A 143 -37.56 31.77 -20.25
CA ASP A 143 -38.39 32.93 -19.85
C ASP A 143 -38.26 34.18 -20.74
N LYS A 144 -37.66 34.05 -21.92
CA LYS A 144 -37.64 35.14 -22.92
C LYS A 144 -37.98 34.65 -24.32
N LYS A 145 -39.26 34.39 -24.58
CA LYS A 145 -39.98 34.83 -25.79
C LYS A 145 -41.41 34.27 -25.85
N ALA A 146 -42.32 35.18 -26.19
CA ALA A 146 -43.72 35.04 -26.59
C ALA A 146 -44.76 35.02 -25.47
#